data_AF-A0A7X8EGM9-F1
#
_entry.id   AF-A0A7X8EGM9-F1
#
_cell.length_a   1.000
_cell.length_b   1.000
_cell.length_c   1.000
_cell.angle_alpha   90.00
_cell.angle_beta   90.00
_cell.angle_gamma   90.00
#
_symmetry.space_group_name_H-M   'P 1'
#
loop_
_entity.id
_entity.type
_entity.pdbx_description
1 polymer ?
#
loop_
_entity_poly.entity_id
_entity_poly.type
_entity_poly.pdbx_seq_one_letter_code
_entity_poly.pdbx_strand_id
1 'polypeptide(L)'
;MNKTLENAFFEPFKFGGIVDNCIDYIQKKYDLGINPKSYDNLSPQWEKYYKELPIKIIEKTEAFDKSIITGFKSPLIDEIEKNLIICDSPKEKKNYLFSLLIPFKRFSDIFKPVATINSLKKDIEKAKQDLKYWESVPKDTILKPSGTPKEQIEACKMVIEQRKKDIERTDYISSQFVKIINETVDKNTVEWCLCVYAFAVSQYANRLDALLVTYGIDLLELQKECGIYLKYSRNITDIELYIGTTQLAQKYINELPKKKEPVNTNTLPPEPQANKPTNEVLKQPHFDGDFNDKELTEAFEKLKQGRYIHSESDLNSFIYVCTGRNEFTKPINWMETAGLLGMFVNDLFITTNKTNIWELAFKCFTIKNKPPKISTIKTIVSKITQNWREQPKRYPEMKETIINELI
;
A
#
# COMPACT_ATOMS: atom_id res chain seq x y z
N MET A 1 -9.27 4.70 -31.95
CA MET A 1 -9.40 5.23 -30.57
C MET A 1 -9.43 6.75 -30.63
N ASN A 2 -10.39 7.38 -29.95
CA ASN A 2 -10.40 8.83 -29.77
C ASN A 2 -9.59 9.15 -28.51
N LYS A 3 -8.53 9.95 -28.60
CA LYS A 3 -7.64 10.26 -27.46
C LYS A 3 -7.60 11.75 -27.13
N THR A 4 -8.62 12.51 -27.50
CA THR A 4 -8.61 13.97 -27.33
C THR A 4 -8.54 14.36 -25.85
N LEU A 5 -9.37 13.76 -25.00
CA LEU A 5 -9.37 14.05 -23.56
C LEU A 5 -8.18 13.40 -22.86
N GLU A 6 -7.82 12.17 -23.23
CA GLU A 6 -6.60 11.50 -22.74
C GLU A 6 -5.37 12.39 -22.97
N ASN A 7 -5.14 12.84 -24.21
CA ASN A 7 -3.97 13.65 -24.54
C ASN A 7 -3.96 14.97 -23.78
N ALA A 8 -5.10 15.66 -23.69
CA ALA A 8 -5.21 16.92 -22.96
C ALA A 8 -4.94 16.73 -21.45
N PHE A 9 -5.47 15.67 -20.85
CA PHE A 9 -5.29 15.38 -19.43
C PHE A 9 -3.88 14.91 -19.10
N PHE A 10 -3.25 14.11 -19.96
CA PHE A 10 -1.93 13.54 -19.72
C PHE A 10 -0.78 14.49 -20.04
N GLU A 11 -1.00 15.50 -20.89
CA GLU A 11 0.04 16.45 -21.31
C GLU A 11 0.81 17.10 -20.14
N PRO A 12 0.17 17.57 -19.06
CA PRO A 12 0.88 18.10 -17.89
C PRO A 12 1.87 17.13 -17.24
N PHE A 13 1.61 15.82 -17.32
CA PHE A 13 2.32 14.78 -16.58
C PHE A 13 3.45 14.14 -17.40
N LYS A 14 3.43 14.25 -18.73
CA LYS A 14 4.50 13.74 -19.59
C LYS A 14 5.85 14.29 -19.17
N PHE A 15 6.92 13.57 -19.52
CA PHE A 15 8.28 14.01 -19.26
C PHE A 15 8.54 15.42 -19.83
N GLY A 16 9.03 16.34 -19.00
CA GLY A 16 9.21 17.75 -19.33
C GLY A 16 7.92 18.60 -19.32
N GLY A 17 6.80 17.99 -18.92
CA GLY A 17 5.51 18.64 -18.74
C GLY A 17 5.50 19.63 -17.58
N ILE A 18 4.37 20.28 -17.35
CA ILE A 18 4.28 21.30 -16.30
C ILE A 18 4.40 20.72 -14.88
N VAL A 19 4.00 19.46 -14.68
CA VAL A 19 4.16 18.77 -13.39
C VAL A 19 5.62 18.50 -13.09
N ASP A 20 6.43 18.14 -14.09
CA ASP A 20 7.89 18.01 -13.95
C ASP A 20 8.51 19.35 -13.54
N ASN A 21 8.08 20.45 -14.16
CA ASN A 21 8.52 21.79 -13.78
C ASN A 21 8.14 22.14 -12.33
N CYS A 22 6.96 21.74 -11.84
CA CYS A 22 6.59 21.90 -10.43
C CYS A 22 7.54 21.12 -9.51
N ILE A 23 7.81 19.85 -9.86
CA ILE A 23 8.70 18.97 -9.10
C ILE A 23 10.11 19.57 -9.03
N ASP A 24 10.67 19.99 -10.16
CA ASP A 24 12.02 20.54 -10.22
C ASP A 24 12.14 21.86 -9.45
N TYR A 25 11.13 22.73 -9.52
CA TYR A 25 11.08 23.96 -8.73
C TYR A 25 11.07 23.67 -7.23
N ILE A 26 10.22 22.74 -6.77
CA ILE A 26 10.14 22.35 -5.36
C ILE A 26 11.44 21.67 -4.90
N GLN A 27 12.04 20.81 -5.73
CA GLN A 27 13.32 20.18 -5.43
C GLN A 27 14.41 21.21 -5.20
N LYS A 28 14.46 22.27 -6.03
CA LYS A 28 15.39 23.37 -5.83
C LYS A 28 15.06 24.18 -4.57
N LYS A 29 13.80 24.62 -4.42
CA LYS A 29 13.37 25.52 -3.34
C LYS A 29 13.58 24.91 -1.95
N TYR A 30 13.39 23.60 -1.82
CA TYR A 30 13.46 22.89 -0.54
C TYR A 30 14.67 21.96 -0.41
N ASP A 31 15.65 22.05 -1.33
CA ASP A 31 16.88 21.24 -1.32
C ASP A 31 16.62 19.70 -1.32
N LEU A 32 15.59 19.29 -2.07
CA LEU A 32 15.15 17.90 -2.20
C LEU A 32 15.75 17.19 -3.43
N GLY A 33 16.70 17.82 -4.13
CA GLY A 33 17.39 17.26 -5.28
C GLY A 33 18.36 16.12 -4.96
N ILE A 34 18.92 15.50 -6.01
CA ILE A 34 19.93 14.43 -5.92
C ILE A 34 21.25 14.94 -5.34
N ASN A 35 21.57 16.23 -5.55
CA ASN A 35 22.76 16.87 -4.99
C ASN A 35 22.37 18.17 -4.26
N PRO A 36 22.10 18.09 -2.94
CA PRO A 36 21.79 19.26 -2.15
C PRO A 36 22.95 20.27 -2.24
N LYS A 37 22.69 21.56 -2.49
CA LYS A 37 23.66 22.65 -2.81
C LYS A 37 24.15 22.80 -4.25
N SER A 38 23.73 21.98 -5.23
CA SER A 38 24.12 22.20 -6.63
C SER A 38 23.52 23.47 -7.26
N TYR A 39 22.62 24.15 -6.55
CA TYR A 39 21.90 25.34 -7.02
C TYR A 39 22.49 26.67 -6.53
N ASP A 40 23.57 26.63 -5.73
CA ASP A 40 24.17 27.83 -5.14
C ASP A 40 24.94 28.69 -6.16
N ASN A 41 25.31 28.11 -7.32
CA ASN A 41 26.06 28.78 -8.40
C ASN A 41 25.42 28.54 -9.78
N LEU A 42 24.15 28.92 -9.92
CA LEU A 42 23.47 28.82 -11.21
C LEU A 42 24.03 29.83 -12.23
N SER A 43 24.07 29.44 -13.51
CA SER A 43 24.34 30.41 -14.56
C SER A 43 23.22 31.45 -14.63
N PRO A 44 23.48 32.67 -15.14
CA PRO A 44 22.45 33.70 -15.27
C PRO A 44 21.20 33.25 -16.04
N GLN A 45 21.39 32.34 -17.01
CA GLN A 45 20.30 31.75 -17.78
C GLN A 45 19.39 30.87 -16.91
N TRP A 46 19.96 30.05 -16.02
CA TRP A 46 19.21 29.22 -15.10
C TRP A 46 18.54 30.05 -13.99
N GLU A 47 19.19 31.10 -13.49
CA GLU A 47 18.56 32.02 -12.55
C GLU A 47 17.31 32.67 -13.14
N LYS A 48 17.41 33.17 -14.38
CA LYS A 48 16.26 33.73 -15.11
C LYS A 48 15.16 32.69 -15.28
N TYR A 49 15.51 31.48 -15.71
CA TYR A 49 14.56 30.38 -15.87
C TYR A 49 13.77 30.11 -14.57
N TYR A 50 14.44 29.96 -13.42
CA TYR A 50 13.76 29.68 -12.15
C TYR A 50 12.97 30.88 -11.58
N LYS A 51 13.27 32.11 -12.02
CA LYS A 51 12.45 33.30 -11.70
C LYS A 51 11.15 33.34 -12.51
N GLU A 52 11.19 32.92 -13.77
CA GLU A 52 10.02 32.92 -14.67
C GLU A 52 9.16 31.65 -14.56
N LEU A 53 9.75 30.55 -14.11
CA LEU A 53 9.10 29.24 -14.03
C LEU A 53 7.79 29.23 -13.21
N PRO A 54 7.68 29.87 -12.03
CA PRO A 54 6.43 29.93 -11.28
C PRO A 54 5.28 30.56 -12.07
N ILE A 55 5.54 31.62 -12.83
CA ILE A 55 4.52 32.31 -13.64
C ILE A 55 3.94 31.35 -14.66
N LYS A 56 4.81 30.67 -15.41
CA LYS A 56 4.42 29.66 -16.40
C LYS A 56 3.63 28.50 -15.78
N ILE A 57 4.02 28.05 -14.59
CA ILE A 57 3.33 26.99 -13.85
C ILE A 57 1.91 27.41 -13.50
N ILE A 58 1.75 28.62 -12.95
CA ILE A 58 0.44 29.14 -12.53
C ILE A 58 -0.48 29.27 -13.75
N GLU A 59 -0.03 29.92 -14.83
CA GLU A 59 -0.82 30.10 -16.05
C GLU A 59 -1.30 28.77 -16.64
N LYS A 60 -0.42 27.77 -16.71
CA LYS A 60 -0.75 26.44 -17.22
C LYS A 60 -1.70 25.67 -16.31
N THR A 61 -1.61 25.89 -14.99
CA THR A 61 -2.50 25.27 -14.01
C THR A 61 -3.88 25.90 -14.04
N GLU A 62 -3.99 27.22 -14.25
CA GLU A 62 -5.28 27.89 -14.43
C GLU A 62 -6.00 27.43 -15.71
N ALA A 63 -5.24 27.17 -16.77
CA ALA A 63 -5.77 26.62 -18.02
C ALA A 63 -6.08 25.11 -17.98
N PHE A 64 -5.70 24.40 -16.91
CA PHE A 64 -5.90 22.96 -16.81
C PHE A 64 -7.37 22.63 -16.49
N ASP A 65 -8.06 22.03 -17.45
CA ASP A 65 -9.46 21.61 -17.27
C ASP A 65 -9.56 20.35 -16.40
N LYS A 66 -9.56 20.55 -15.08
CA LYS A 66 -9.80 19.47 -14.12
C LYS A 66 -11.23 18.93 -14.13
N SER A 67 -12.19 19.64 -14.71
CA SER A 67 -13.61 19.26 -14.65
C SER A 67 -13.88 17.91 -15.34
N ILE A 68 -13.06 17.57 -16.35
CA ILE A 68 -13.15 16.30 -17.09
C ILE A 68 -12.92 15.07 -16.21
N ILE A 69 -12.29 15.22 -15.04
CA ILE A 69 -12.08 14.15 -14.06
C ILE A 69 -12.77 14.39 -12.71
N THR A 70 -12.92 15.65 -12.27
CA THR A 70 -13.46 15.96 -10.94
C THR A 70 -14.99 16.09 -10.90
N GLY A 71 -15.66 16.20 -12.05
CA GLY A 71 -17.12 16.28 -12.13
C GLY A 71 -17.82 15.00 -11.64
N PHE A 72 -19.16 15.02 -11.47
CA PHE A 72 -19.94 13.83 -11.08
C PHE A 72 -19.78 12.71 -12.11
N LYS A 73 -19.97 13.05 -13.39
CA LYS A 73 -19.55 12.25 -14.55
C LYS A 73 -18.16 12.68 -15.00
N SER A 74 -17.38 11.75 -15.56
CA SER A 74 -16.06 12.03 -16.08
C SER A 74 -15.99 11.70 -17.58
N PRO A 75 -16.06 12.71 -18.46
CA PRO A 75 -15.89 12.53 -19.89
C PRO A 75 -14.59 11.81 -20.26
N LEU A 76 -13.52 12.02 -19.49
CA LEU A 76 -12.25 11.32 -19.68
C LEU A 76 -12.39 9.81 -19.47
N ILE A 77 -13.07 9.39 -18.40
CA ILE A 77 -13.27 7.96 -18.10
C ILE A 77 -14.21 7.33 -19.13
N ASP A 78 -15.21 8.08 -19.60
CA ASP A 78 -16.09 7.64 -20.70
C ASP A 78 -15.31 7.45 -22.03
N GLU A 79 -14.34 8.32 -22.33
CA GLU A 79 -13.43 8.17 -23.49
C GLU A 79 -12.55 6.92 -23.33
N ILE A 80 -12.00 6.71 -22.13
CA ILE A 80 -11.16 5.55 -21.81
C ILE A 80 -11.94 4.25 -21.94
N GLU A 81 -13.16 4.19 -21.40
CA GLU A 81 -14.01 3.00 -21.52
C GLU A 81 -14.31 2.65 -22.97
N LYS A 82 -14.68 3.66 -23.80
CA LYS A 82 -14.92 3.45 -25.23
C LYS A 82 -13.68 2.89 -25.94
N ASN A 83 -12.50 3.44 -25.64
CA ASN A 83 -11.24 2.94 -26.20
C ASN A 83 -10.89 1.54 -25.70
N LEU A 84 -11.23 1.20 -24.46
CA LEU A 84 -11.02 -0.13 -23.88
C LEU A 84 -11.88 -1.20 -24.56
N ILE A 85 -13.14 -0.87 -24.90
CA ILE A 85 -14.10 -1.77 -25.55
C ILE A 85 -13.65 -2.13 -26.97
N ILE A 86 -13.07 -1.18 -27.72
CA ILE A 86 -12.66 -1.40 -29.12
C ILE A 86 -11.28 -2.07 -29.27
N CYS A 87 -10.61 -2.44 -28.18
CA CYS A 87 -9.37 -3.21 -28.26
C CYS A 87 -9.67 -4.66 -28.69
N ASP A 88 -9.10 -5.11 -29.81
CA ASP A 88 -9.47 -6.38 -30.46
C ASP A 88 -8.77 -7.59 -29.85
N SER A 89 -7.71 -7.38 -29.05
CA SER A 89 -6.93 -8.46 -28.45
C SER A 89 -6.52 -8.19 -26.99
N PRO A 90 -6.25 -9.25 -26.19
CA PRO A 90 -5.69 -9.08 -24.85
C PRO A 90 -4.38 -8.29 -24.82
N LYS A 91 -3.53 -8.46 -25.85
CA LYS A 91 -2.25 -7.74 -25.97
C LYS A 91 -2.47 -6.25 -26.25
N GLU A 92 -3.36 -5.91 -27.18
CA GLU A 92 -3.70 -4.53 -27.48
C GLU A 92 -4.33 -3.83 -26.27
N LYS A 93 -5.29 -4.50 -25.62
CA LYS A 93 -5.91 -4.01 -24.38
C LYS A 93 -4.87 -3.72 -23.31
N LYS A 94 -3.92 -4.64 -23.10
CA LYS A 94 -2.82 -4.46 -22.14
C LYS A 94 -1.90 -3.29 -22.50
N ASN A 95 -1.49 -3.17 -23.76
CA ASN A 95 -0.68 -2.06 -24.23
C ASN A 95 -1.39 -0.70 -24.04
N TYR A 96 -2.69 -0.66 -24.32
CA TYR A 96 -3.50 0.52 -24.10
C TYR A 96 -3.56 0.88 -22.60
N LEU A 97 -3.80 -0.09 -21.72
CA LEU A 97 -3.81 0.13 -20.26
C LEU A 97 -2.45 0.64 -19.75
N PHE A 98 -1.33 0.15 -20.28
CA PHE A 98 -0.02 0.72 -19.95
C PHE A 98 0.13 2.16 -20.45
N SER A 99 -0.40 2.49 -21.62
CA SER A 99 -0.38 3.87 -22.14
C SER A 99 -1.14 4.86 -21.25
N LEU A 100 -2.12 4.39 -20.47
CA LEU A 100 -2.85 5.17 -19.47
C LEU A 100 -2.04 5.47 -18.19
N LEU A 101 -0.93 4.75 -17.96
CA LEU A 101 -0.08 4.90 -16.78
C LEU A 101 1.26 5.58 -17.09
N ILE A 102 1.83 5.32 -18.27
CA ILE A 102 3.14 5.83 -18.71
C ILE A 102 3.35 7.33 -18.45
N PRO A 103 2.39 8.23 -18.76
CA PRO A 103 2.58 9.66 -18.53
C PRO A 103 2.93 10.00 -17.08
N PHE A 104 2.47 9.22 -16.12
CA PHE A 104 2.65 9.52 -14.69
C PHE A 104 3.95 9.00 -14.10
N LYS A 105 4.90 8.48 -14.89
CA LYS A 105 6.14 7.85 -14.37
C LYS A 105 6.88 8.75 -13.38
N ARG A 106 7.19 9.99 -13.78
CA ARG A 106 7.93 10.94 -12.93
C ARG A 106 7.15 11.33 -11.68
N PHE A 107 5.85 11.61 -11.83
CA PHE A 107 4.96 11.88 -10.71
C PHE A 107 4.90 10.70 -9.71
N SER A 108 4.77 9.47 -10.23
CA SER A 108 4.77 8.24 -9.44
C SER A 108 6.08 8.07 -8.69
N ASP A 109 7.23 8.32 -9.31
CA ASP A 109 8.52 8.17 -8.63
C ASP A 109 8.68 9.11 -7.44
N ILE A 110 8.03 10.27 -7.47
CA ILE A 110 8.06 11.24 -6.38
C ILE A 110 7.03 10.90 -5.30
N PHE A 111 5.77 10.69 -5.67
CA PHE A 111 4.68 10.54 -4.70
C PHE A 111 4.46 9.09 -4.24
N LYS A 112 4.87 8.11 -5.05
CA LYS A 112 4.69 6.67 -4.81
C LYS A 112 5.90 5.85 -5.32
N PRO A 113 7.10 6.02 -4.71
CA PRO A 113 8.36 5.43 -5.17
C PRO A 113 8.48 3.89 -5.01
N VAL A 114 7.37 3.15 -5.07
CA VAL A 114 7.32 1.70 -4.81
C VAL A 114 8.25 0.93 -5.73
N ALA A 115 8.25 1.23 -7.04
CA ALA A 115 9.11 0.55 -8.01
C ALA A 115 10.59 0.81 -7.73
N THR A 116 10.96 2.07 -7.48
CA THR A 116 12.33 2.48 -7.16
C THR A 116 12.82 1.79 -5.90
N ILE A 117 12.05 1.83 -4.81
CA ILE A 117 12.39 1.19 -3.55
C ILE A 117 12.52 -0.33 -3.72
N ASN A 118 11.62 -0.97 -4.46
CA ASN A 118 11.70 -2.41 -4.72
C ASN A 118 12.94 -2.77 -5.54
N SER A 119 13.35 -1.92 -6.49
CA SER A 119 14.61 -2.11 -7.22
C SER A 119 15.81 -2.03 -6.30
N LEU A 120 15.88 -1.00 -5.45
CA LEU A 120 16.96 -0.84 -4.47
C LEU A 120 17.03 -2.02 -3.49
N LYS A 121 15.88 -2.52 -3.03
CA LYS A 121 15.81 -3.73 -2.19
C LYS A 121 16.34 -4.97 -2.91
N LYS A 122 16.04 -5.14 -4.20
CA LYS A 122 16.58 -6.24 -5.00
C LYS A 122 18.11 -6.15 -5.14
N ASP A 123 18.64 -4.94 -5.36
CA ASP A 123 20.08 -4.70 -5.41
C ASP A 123 20.76 -5.08 -4.08
N ILE A 124 20.15 -4.74 -2.94
CA ILE A 124 20.63 -5.13 -1.61
C ILE A 124 20.65 -6.65 -1.46
N GLU A 125 19.57 -7.34 -1.83
CA GLU A 125 19.52 -8.81 -1.72
C GLU A 125 20.54 -9.49 -2.61
N LYS A 126 20.75 -8.99 -3.84
CA LYS A 126 21.82 -9.47 -4.71
C LYS A 126 23.20 -9.26 -4.08
N ALA A 127 23.49 -8.06 -3.58
CA ALA A 127 24.76 -7.76 -2.92
C ALA A 127 24.98 -8.62 -1.65
N LYS A 128 23.92 -8.97 -0.92
CA LYS A 128 24.02 -9.92 0.21
C LYS A 128 24.34 -11.35 -0.24
N GLN A 129 23.78 -11.80 -1.35
CA GLN A 129 24.10 -13.11 -1.94
C GLN A 129 25.56 -13.15 -2.39
N ASP A 130 26.01 -12.11 -3.09
CA ASP A 130 27.39 -11.96 -3.53
C ASP A 130 28.35 -11.89 -2.32
N LEU A 131 27.99 -11.15 -1.27
CA LEU A 131 28.77 -11.08 -0.03
C LEU A 131 28.99 -12.48 0.59
N LYS A 132 27.91 -13.28 0.74
CA LYS A 132 28.01 -14.65 1.27
C LYS A 132 28.92 -15.53 0.41
N TYR A 133 28.84 -15.39 -0.91
CA TYR A 133 29.72 -16.10 -1.82
C TYR A 133 31.19 -15.71 -1.57
N TRP A 134 31.51 -14.41 -1.56
CA TRP A 134 32.88 -13.94 -1.39
C TRP A 134 33.47 -14.27 -0.01
N GLU A 135 32.65 -14.32 1.04
CA GLU A 135 33.06 -14.76 2.38
C GLU A 135 33.45 -16.25 2.42
N SER A 136 32.92 -17.07 1.50
CA SER A 136 33.26 -18.49 1.39
C SER A 136 34.57 -18.76 0.62
N VAL A 137 35.08 -17.77 -0.12
CA VAL A 137 36.30 -17.89 -0.91
C VAL A 137 37.54 -17.63 -0.04
N PRO A 138 38.60 -18.45 -0.11
CA PRO A 138 39.83 -18.19 0.63
C PRO A 138 40.44 -16.82 0.27
N LYS A 139 40.79 -16.04 1.30
CA LYS A 139 41.17 -14.62 1.17
C LYS A 139 42.34 -14.35 0.21
N ASP A 140 43.24 -15.31 0.06
CA ASP A 140 44.46 -15.19 -0.75
C ASP A 140 44.27 -15.71 -2.20
N THR A 141 43.04 -16.07 -2.58
CA THR A 141 42.74 -16.51 -3.94
C THR A 141 42.78 -15.31 -4.90
N ILE A 142 43.76 -15.29 -5.81
CA ILE A 142 43.84 -14.27 -6.87
C ILE A 142 42.84 -14.64 -7.98
N LEU A 143 41.71 -13.92 -8.04
CA LEU A 143 40.66 -14.14 -9.03
C LEU A 143 40.67 -12.99 -10.05
N LYS A 144 41.51 -13.12 -11.09
CA LYS A 144 41.50 -12.17 -12.21
C LYS A 144 40.25 -12.40 -13.08
N PRO A 145 39.52 -11.35 -13.51
CA PRO A 145 39.81 -9.92 -13.36
C PRO A 145 39.15 -9.25 -12.13
N SER A 146 38.46 -9.99 -11.28
CA SER A 146 37.59 -9.50 -10.19
C SER A 146 38.32 -8.99 -8.93
N GLY A 147 39.64 -8.76 -8.96
CA GLY A 147 40.41 -8.35 -7.78
C GLY A 147 40.52 -9.47 -6.73
N THR A 148 40.56 -9.09 -5.44
CA THR A 148 40.64 -10.02 -4.30
C THR A 148 39.28 -10.23 -3.64
N PRO A 149 39.02 -11.39 -3.00
CA PRO A 149 37.80 -11.62 -2.22
C PRO A 149 37.56 -10.53 -1.15
N LYS A 150 38.63 -9.99 -0.56
CA LYS A 150 38.55 -8.88 0.40
C LYS A 150 37.97 -7.60 -0.22
N GLU A 151 38.43 -7.21 -1.41
CA GLU A 151 37.93 -6.03 -2.12
C GLU A 151 36.46 -6.22 -2.54
N GLN A 152 36.08 -7.44 -2.95
CA GLN A 152 34.70 -7.75 -3.32
C GLN A 152 33.75 -7.71 -2.12
N ILE A 153 34.17 -8.24 -0.97
CA ILE A 153 33.42 -8.14 0.30
C ILE A 153 33.17 -6.66 0.65
N GLU A 154 34.20 -5.82 0.56
CA GLU A 154 34.09 -4.40 0.86
C GLU A 154 33.15 -3.68 -0.12
N ALA A 155 33.28 -3.97 -1.42
CA ALA A 155 32.39 -3.43 -2.44
C ALA A 155 30.92 -3.82 -2.19
N CYS A 156 30.65 -5.08 -1.82
CA CYS A 156 29.29 -5.53 -1.49
C CYS A 156 28.74 -4.76 -0.28
N LYS A 157 29.53 -4.58 0.77
CA LYS A 157 29.13 -3.80 1.97
C LYS A 157 28.83 -2.34 1.60
N MET A 158 29.69 -1.71 0.81
CA MET A 158 29.48 -0.35 0.32
C MET A 158 28.17 -0.21 -0.48
N VAL A 159 27.88 -1.15 -1.38
CA VAL A 159 26.63 -1.16 -2.15
C VAL A 159 25.42 -1.31 -1.24
N ILE A 160 25.45 -2.24 -0.28
CA ILE A 160 24.36 -2.46 0.67
C ILE A 160 24.07 -1.16 1.45
N GLU A 161 25.11 -0.55 2.02
CA GLU A 161 24.96 0.68 2.81
C GLU A 161 24.50 1.87 1.96
N GLN A 162 25.04 2.02 0.74
CA GLN A 162 24.60 3.09 -0.16
C GLN A 162 23.14 2.92 -0.55
N ARG A 163 22.70 1.70 -0.90
CA ARG A 163 21.31 1.45 -1.31
C ARG A 163 20.32 1.62 -0.16
N LYS A 164 20.71 1.34 1.09
CA LYS A 164 19.89 1.68 2.26
C LYS A 164 19.70 3.20 2.38
N LYS A 165 20.77 3.97 2.26
CA LYS A 165 20.70 5.45 2.23
C LYS A 165 19.85 5.97 1.08
N ASP A 166 19.94 5.34 -0.10
CA ASP A 166 19.13 5.70 -1.27
C ASP A 166 17.63 5.45 -1.00
N ILE A 167 17.27 4.36 -0.31
CA ILE A 167 15.89 4.09 0.12
C ILE A 167 15.41 5.16 1.10
N GLU A 168 16.18 5.41 2.17
CA GLU A 168 15.84 6.43 3.17
C GLU A 168 15.67 7.82 2.54
N ARG A 169 16.55 8.19 1.61
CA ARG A 169 16.47 9.45 0.87
C ARG A 169 15.23 9.49 -0.02
N THR A 170 14.91 8.40 -0.70
CA THR A 170 13.72 8.31 -1.55
C THR A 170 12.43 8.46 -0.73
N ASP A 171 12.33 7.76 0.40
CA ASP A 171 11.20 7.87 1.34
C ASP A 171 11.10 9.28 1.93
N TYR A 172 12.23 9.88 2.29
CA TYR A 172 12.29 11.25 2.78
C TYR A 172 11.76 12.25 1.75
N ILE A 173 12.26 12.21 0.51
CA ILE A 173 11.82 13.11 -0.57
C ILE A 173 10.32 12.95 -0.79
N SER A 174 9.84 11.71 -0.92
CA SER A 174 8.41 11.43 -1.11
C SER A 174 7.56 12.02 0.02
N SER A 175 7.99 11.82 1.27
CA SER A 175 7.31 12.34 2.45
C SER A 175 7.31 13.88 2.48
N GLN A 176 8.40 14.53 2.08
CA GLN A 176 8.45 16.00 1.99
C GLN A 176 7.49 16.53 0.92
N PHE A 177 7.43 15.91 -0.25
CA PHE A 177 6.47 16.29 -1.29
C PHE A 177 5.03 16.16 -0.81
N VAL A 178 4.69 15.03 -0.18
CA VAL A 178 3.36 14.80 0.42
C VAL A 178 3.05 15.85 1.48
N LYS A 179 4.01 16.19 2.34
CA LYS A 179 3.86 17.23 3.36
C LYS A 179 3.59 18.59 2.72
N ILE A 180 4.44 19.01 1.79
CA ILE A 180 4.37 20.32 1.12
C ILE A 180 3.01 20.56 0.47
N ILE A 181 2.45 19.56 -0.23
CA ILE A 181 1.15 19.74 -0.92
C ILE A 181 -0.07 19.61 0.01
N ASN A 182 0.09 19.08 1.23
CA ASN A 182 -0.98 18.91 2.21
C ASN A 182 -1.00 20.00 3.29
N GLU A 183 0.08 20.77 3.44
CA GLU A 183 0.08 21.98 4.25
C GLU A 183 -0.84 23.04 3.62
N THR A 184 -1.36 23.96 4.44
CA THR A 184 -2.12 25.10 3.91
C THR A 184 -1.21 25.94 3.05
N VAL A 185 -1.34 25.80 1.73
CA VAL A 185 -0.53 26.51 0.74
C VAL A 185 -1.34 27.63 0.12
N ASP A 186 -0.72 28.80 0.02
CA ASP A 186 -1.34 29.96 -0.60
C ASP A 186 -1.68 29.66 -2.06
N LYS A 187 -2.86 30.10 -2.48
CA LYS A 187 -3.28 30.01 -3.88
C LYS A 187 -2.24 30.74 -4.74
N ASN A 188 -2.02 30.26 -5.97
CA ASN A 188 -1.04 30.79 -6.93
C ASN A 188 0.42 30.59 -6.52
N THR A 189 0.70 29.62 -5.64
CA THR A 189 2.06 29.10 -5.44
C THR A 189 2.30 27.86 -6.29
N VAL A 190 3.56 27.49 -6.53
CA VAL A 190 3.90 26.25 -7.27
C VAL A 190 3.46 25.02 -6.49
N GLU A 191 3.54 25.07 -5.16
CA GLU A 191 3.09 24.04 -4.23
C GLU A 191 1.58 23.82 -4.36
N TRP A 192 0.80 24.90 -4.38
CA TRP A 192 -0.64 24.84 -4.63
C TRP A 192 -0.94 24.27 -6.02
N CYS A 193 -0.19 24.67 -7.05
CA CYS A 193 -0.37 24.13 -8.39
C CYS A 193 -0.12 22.61 -8.43
N LEU A 194 0.95 22.13 -7.77
CA LEU A 194 1.23 20.71 -7.67
C LEU A 194 0.14 19.96 -6.88
N CYS A 195 -0.42 20.57 -5.83
CA CYS A 195 -1.57 20.04 -5.10
C CYS A 195 -2.78 19.82 -6.03
N VAL A 196 -3.08 20.79 -6.92
CA VAL A 196 -4.17 20.66 -7.90
C VAL A 196 -3.96 19.45 -8.83
N TYR A 197 -2.76 19.26 -9.36
CA TYR A 197 -2.45 18.09 -10.19
C TYR A 197 -2.48 16.78 -9.40
N ALA A 198 -1.94 16.75 -8.18
CA ALA A 198 -1.96 15.57 -7.33
C ALA A 198 -3.39 15.15 -6.98
N PHE A 199 -4.28 16.10 -6.72
CA PHE A 199 -5.70 15.85 -6.54
C PHE A 199 -6.33 15.26 -7.82
N ALA A 200 -6.03 15.83 -8.99
CA ALA A 200 -6.52 15.30 -10.27
C ALA A 200 -6.04 13.87 -10.54
N VAL A 201 -4.78 13.53 -10.23
CA VAL A 201 -4.26 12.16 -10.33
C VAL A 201 -4.98 11.22 -9.36
N SER A 202 -5.26 11.65 -8.13
CA SER A 202 -6.01 10.86 -7.15
C SER A 202 -7.40 10.51 -7.68
N GLN A 203 -8.12 11.51 -8.21
CA GLN A 203 -9.43 11.30 -8.83
C GLN A 203 -9.36 10.38 -10.04
N TYR A 204 -8.35 10.57 -10.90
CA TYR A 204 -8.10 9.72 -12.06
C TYR A 204 -7.86 8.27 -11.66
N ALA A 205 -6.96 8.03 -10.71
CA ALA A 205 -6.61 6.69 -10.28
C ALA A 205 -7.80 5.96 -9.63
N ASN A 206 -8.61 6.65 -8.83
CA ASN A 206 -9.79 6.07 -8.20
C ASN A 206 -10.85 5.68 -9.23
N ARG A 207 -11.10 6.56 -10.21
CA ARG A 207 -12.08 6.32 -11.28
C ARG A 207 -11.60 5.25 -12.25
N LEU A 208 -10.32 5.24 -12.59
CA LEU A 208 -9.72 4.20 -13.42
C LEU A 208 -9.82 2.85 -12.71
N ASP A 209 -9.47 2.76 -11.43
CA ASP A 209 -9.62 1.52 -10.65
C ASP A 209 -11.06 1.02 -10.67
N ALA A 210 -12.02 1.92 -10.40
CA ALA A 210 -13.44 1.61 -10.43
C ALA A 210 -13.93 1.12 -11.81
N LEU A 211 -13.47 1.74 -12.90
CA LEU A 211 -13.75 1.25 -14.25
C LEU A 211 -13.14 -0.13 -14.47
N LEU A 212 -11.86 -0.33 -14.16
CA LEU A 212 -11.15 -1.56 -14.50
C LEU A 212 -11.70 -2.78 -13.76
N VAL A 213 -12.13 -2.64 -12.50
CA VAL A 213 -12.71 -3.77 -11.76
C VAL A 213 -14.03 -4.27 -12.38
N THR A 214 -14.84 -3.41 -13.04
CA THR A 214 -16.06 -3.87 -13.72
C THR A 214 -15.76 -4.74 -14.96
N TYR A 215 -14.54 -4.63 -15.49
CA TYR A 215 -14.04 -5.45 -16.59
C TYR A 215 -13.16 -6.62 -16.10
N GLY A 216 -13.08 -6.87 -14.78
CA GLY A 216 -12.25 -7.92 -14.20
C GLY A 216 -10.74 -7.66 -14.32
N ILE A 217 -10.33 -6.39 -14.44
CA ILE A 217 -8.93 -5.98 -14.62
C ILE A 217 -8.41 -5.38 -13.31
N ASP A 218 -7.32 -5.94 -12.77
CA ASP A 218 -6.72 -5.45 -11.53
C ASP A 218 -5.70 -4.34 -11.80
N LEU A 219 -6.07 -3.09 -11.51
CA LEU A 219 -5.16 -1.95 -11.59
C LEU A 219 -3.89 -2.15 -10.77
N LEU A 220 -3.97 -2.77 -9.58
CA LEU A 220 -2.80 -2.92 -8.71
C LEU A 220 -1.75 -3.84 -9.33
N GLU A 221 -2.17 -4.91 -10.01
CA GLU A 221 -1.25 -5.79 -10.73
C GLU A 221 -0.71 -5.14 -12.00
N LEU A 222 -1.51 -4.33 -12.71
CA LEU A 222 -1.02 -3.54 -13.85
C LEU A 222 0.10 -2.57 -13.44
N GLN A 223 -0.11 -1.83 -12.34
CA GLN A 223 0.89 -0.91 -11.78
C GLN A 223 2.16 -1.65 -11.37
N LYS A 224 2.02 -2.85 -10.79
CA LYS A 224 3.14 -3.70 -10.41
C LYS A 224 3.95 -4.15 -11.62
N GLU A 225 3.27 -4.52 -12.70
CA GLU A 225 3.91 -4.98 -13.93
C GLU A 225 4.67 -3.85 -14.64
N CYS A 226 4.08 -2.65 -14.77
CA CYS A 226 4.73 -1.54 -15.46
C CYS A 226 5.63 -0.68 -14.55
N GLY A 227 5.58 -0.89 -13.23
CA GLY A 227 6.37 -0.15 -12.25
C GLY A 227 5.91 1.30 -12.03
N ILE A 228 4.67 1.65 -12.39
CA ILE A 228 4.09 2.99 -12.23
C ILE A 228 2.90 2.90 -11.29
N TYR A 229 2.97 3.59 -10.16
CA TYR A 229 2.01 3.49 -9.07
C TYR A 229 1.24 4.81 -8.90
N LEU A 230 -0.06 4.77 -9.16
CA LEU A 230 -0.98 5.86 -8.86
C LEU A 230 -1.65 5.67 -7.50
N LYS A 231 -1.81 4.42 -7.05
CA LYS A 231 -2.33 4.03 -5.72
C LYS A 231 -1.45 2.96 -5.08
N TYR A 232 -1.28 3.03 -3.76
CA TYR A 232 -0.60 1.97 -2.97
C TYR A 232 -1.50 0.76 -2.75
N SER A 233 -2.78 1.03 -2.48
CA SER A 233 -3.77 0.02 -2.18
C SER A 233 -5.14 0.47 -2.69
N ARG A 234 -6.05 -0.50 -2.78
CA ARG A 234 -7.44 -0.28 -3.12
C ARG A 234 -8.23 0.00 -1.85
N ASN A 235 -8.92 1.13 -1.81
CA ASN A 235 -9.91 1.44 -0.79
C ASN A 235 -11.30 1.30 -1.42
N ILE A 236 -12.15 0.49 -0.79
CA ILE A 236 -13.50 0.23 -1.30
C ILE A 236 -14.35 1.49 -1.39
N THR A 237 -14.15 2.47 -0.50
CA THR A 237 -14.91 3.73 -0.52
C THR A 237 -14.60 4.57 -1.76
N ASP A 238 -13.38 4.45 -2.30
CA ASP A 238 -13.00 5.16 -3.51
C ASP A 238 -13.68 4.56 -4.75
N ILE A 239 -13.97 3.25 -4.70
CA ILE A 239 -14.60 2.52 -5.79
C ILE A 239 -16.12 2.61 -5.71
N GLU A 240 -16.70 2.44 -4.52
CA GLU A 240 -18.14 2.47 -4.31
C GLU A 240 -18.76 3.79 -4.77
N LEU A 241 -18.01 4.90 -4.64
CA LEU A 241 -18.41 6.22 -5.09
C LEU A 241 -18.77 6.25 -6.59
N TYR A 242 -18.15 5.39 -7.40
CA TYR A 242 -18.33 5.34 -8.86
C TYR A 242 -19.14 4.14 -9.33
N ILE A 243 -19.09 3.03 -8.58
CA ILE A 243 -19.86 1.81 -8.89
C ILE A 243 -21.28 1.88 -8.32
N GLY A 244 -21.52 2.73 -7.32
CA GLY A 244 -22.84 3.05 -6.76
C GLY A 244 -23.15 2.36 -5.43
N THR A 245 -22.62 1.16 -5.17
CA THR A 245 -22.80 0.48 -3.87
C THR A 245 -21.57 -0.30 -3.44
N THR A 246 -21.37 -0.42 -2.12
CA THR A 246 -20.31 -1.22 -1.51
C THR A 246 -20.42 -2.69 -1.92
N GLN A 247 -21.64 -3.25 -1.97
CA GLN A 247 -21.87 -4.66 -2.33
C GLN A 247 -21.42 -4.94 -3.76
N LEU A 248 -21.78 -4.06 -4.69
CA LEU A 248 -21.40 -4.21 -6.09
C LEU A 248 -19.89 -4.00 -6.30
N ALA A 249 -19.30 -3.01 -5.62
CA ALA A 249 -17.86 -2.81 -5.62
C ALA A 249 -17.12 -4.05 -5.09
N GLN A 250 -17.54 -4.59 -3.95
CA GLN A 250 -16.95 -5.79 -3.36
C GLN A 250 -17.09 -7.01 -4.26
N LYS A 251 -18.24 -7.15 -4.94
CA LYS A 251 -18.47 -8.22 -5.91
C LYS A 251 -17.39 -8.18 -7.01
N TYR A 252 -17.24 -7.04 -7.69
CA TYR A 252 -16.24 -6.90 -8.77
C TYR A 252 -14.81 -7.11 -8.27
N ILE A 253 -14.48 -6.61 -7.08
CA ILE A 253 -13.15 -6.83 -6.46
C ILE A 253 -12.90 -8.32 -6.19
N ASN A 254 -13.90 -9.05 -5.70
CA ASN A 254 -13.77 -10.49 -5.39
C ASN A 254 -13.65 -11.35 -6.65
N GLU A 255 -14.19 -10.88 -7.78
CA GLU A 255 -14.14 -11.54 -9.08
C GLU A 255 -12.81 -11.30 -9.82
N LEU A 256 -11.94 -10.42 -9.31
CA LEU A 256 -10.61 -10.20 -9.88
C LEU A 256 -9.77 -11.49 -9.89
N PRO A 257 -8.87 -11.67 -10.87
CA PRO A 257 -7.98 -12.82 -10.93
C PRO A 257 -7.16 -12.98 -9.64
N LYS A 258 -7.31 -14.12 -8.96
CA LYS A 258 -6.48 -14.45 -7.80
C LYS A 258 -5.04 -14.69 -8.27
N LYS A 259 -4.07 -14.22 -7.48
CA LYS A 259 -2.65 -14.51 -7.72
C LYS A 259 -2.44 -16.01 -7.82
N LYS A 260 -1.78 -16.46 -8.89
CA LYS A 260 -1.02 -17.70 -8.84
C LYS A 260 0.17 -17.41 -7.93
N GLU A 261 0.29 -18.12 -6.82
CA GLU A 261 1.49 -18.02 -6.00
C GLU A 261 2.72 -18.31 -6.88
N PRO A 262 3.82 -17.58 -6.72
CA PRO A 262 5.05 -17.92 -7.41
C PRO A 262 5.47 -19.31 -6.94
N VAL A 263 5.38 -20.30 -7.85
CA VAL A 263 6.01 -21.59 -7.68
C VAL A 263 7.49 -21.34 -7.42
N ASN A 264 7.95 -21.62 -6.21
CA ASN A 264 9.37 -21.59 -5.86
C ASN A 264 10.10 -22.65 -6.72
N THR A 265 10.63 -22.25 -7.87
CA THR A 265 11.48 -23.09 -8.74
C THR A 265 12.90 -23.24 -8.16
N ASN A 266 12.99 -23.67 -6.90
CA ASN A 266 14.24 -24.06 -6.23
C ASN A 266 14.08 -25.39 -5.47
N THR A 267 13.24 -26.29 -5.97
CA THR A 267 13.28 -27.70 -5.56
C THR A 267 13.64 -28.55 -6.76
N LEU A 268 14.75 -29.28 -6.62
CA LEU A 268 15.11 -30.39 -7.50
C LEU A 268 13.89 -31.31 -7.68
N PRO A 269 13.68 -31.90 -8.87
CA PRO A 269 12.49 -32.69 -9.13
C PRO A 269 12.41 -33.85 -8.14
N PRO A 270 11.30 -34.01 -7.38
CA PRO A 270 11.08 -35.23 -6.65
C PRO A 270 10.79 -36.36 -7.63
N GLU A 271 11.39 -37.52 -7.36
CA GLU A 271 11.06 -38.78 -8.02
C GLU A 271 9.54 -39.04 -8.01
N PRO A 272 9.00 -39.74 -9.03
CA PRO A 272 7.58 -39.96 -9.16
C PRO A 272 7.06 -40.87 -8.04
N GLN A 273 6.39 -40.27 -7.05
CA GLN A 273 5.56 -41.00 -6.09
C GLN A 273 4.08 -40.84 -6.44
N ALA A 274 3.40 -41.98 -6.39
CA ALA A 274 2.06 -42.21 -6.88
C ALA A 274 1.00 -41.29 -6.27
N ASN A 275 0.07 -40.89 -7.14
CA ASN A 275 -1.19 -40.19 -6.90
C ASN A 275 -1.78 -40.39 -5.48
N LYS A 276 -1.85 -39.30 -4.71
CA LYS A 276 -2.90 -39.09 -3.71
C LYS A 276 -3.52 -37.70 -3.90
N PRO A 277 -4.86 -37.58 -3.82
CA PRO A 277 -5.55 -36.33 -4.10
C PRO A 277 -5.38 -35.33 -2.95
N THR A 278 -4.76 -34.18 -3.23
CA THR A 278 -4.60 -33.10 -2.26
C THR A 278 -5.86 -32.24 -2.23
N ASN A 279 -6.67 -32.39 -1.18
CA ASN A 279 -7.60 -31.36 -0.74
C ASN A 279 -6.81 -30.31 0.06
N GLU A 280 -6.40 -29.20 -0.55
CA GLU A 280 -5.89 -28.06 0.20
C GLU A 280 -7.07 -27.30 0.84
N VAL A 281 -7.25 -27.50 2.16
CA VAL A 281 -8.15 -26.72 2.98
C VAL A 281 -7.54 -25.33 3.16
N LEU A 282 -8.18 -24.31 2.57
CA LEU A 282 -7.87 -22.89 2.79
C LEU A 282 -7.90 -22.58 4.29
N LYS A 283 -6.73 -22.34 4.90
CA LYS A 283 -6.63 -21.94 6.31
C LYS A 283 -7.32 -20.59 6.52
N GLN A 284 -8.19 -20.52 7.54
CA GLN A 284 -8.95 -19.32 7.87
C GLN A 284 -8.05 -18.24 8.50
N PRO A 285 -8.37 -16.94 8.40
CA PRO A 285 -7.52 -15.88 8.94
C PRO A 285 -7.45 -15.88 10.48
N HIS A 286 -6.29 -15.51 11.04
CA HIS A 286 -6.03 -15.43 12.49
C HIS A 286 -5.11 -14.24 12.83
N PHE A 287 -4.96 -13.93 14.13
CA PHE A 287 -3.98 -12.99 14.67
C PHE A 287 -2.63 -13.67 14.93
N ASP A 288 -1.59 -12.85 15.06
CA ASP A 288 -0.21 -13.27 15.28
C ASP A 288 0.24 -12.97 16.72
N GLY A 289 -0.57 -13.38 17.70
CA GLY A 289 -0.25 -13.24 19.12
C GLY A 289 0.84 -14.23 19.56
N ASP A 290 1.77 -13.77 20.38
CA ASP A 290 2.85 -14.60 20.96
C ASP A 290 2.49 -15.01 22.40
N PHE A 291 1.43 -15.80 22.53
CA PHE A 291 0.92 -16.31 23.81
C PHE A 291 1.10 -17.83 23.87
N ASN A 292 1.26 -18.42 25.05
CA ASN A 292 1.22 -19.87 25.20
C ASN A 292 -0.21 -20.40 25.41
N ASP A 293 -0.43 -21.70 25.17
CA ASP A 293 -1.78 -22.29 25.25
C ASP A 293 -2.37 -22.25 26.66
N LYS A 294 -1.52 -22.24 27.71
CA LYS A 294 -1.97 -22.16 29.10
C LYS A 294 -2.56 -20.78 29.40
N GLU A 295 -1.85 -19.72 29.04
CA GLU A 295 -2.31 -18.32 29.14
C GLU A 295 -3.63 -18.11 28.38
N LEU A 296 -3.72 -18.61 27.14
CA LEU A 296 -4.94 -18.51 26.34
C LEU A 296 -6.10 -19.30 26.92
N THR A 297 -5.84 -20.45 27.53
CA THR A 297 -6.88 -21.26 28.21
C THR A 297 -7.43 -20.52 29.43
N GLU A 298 -6.56 -19.94 30.24
CA GLU A 298 -6.97 -19.15 31.42
C GLU A 298 -7.77 -17.91 31.00
N ALA A 299 -7.31 -17.17 29.99
CA ALA A 299 -8.02 -16.03 29.43
C ALA A 299 -9.39 -16.41 28.84
N PHE A 300 -9.47 -17.55 28.14
CA PHE A 300 -10.71 -18.05 27.57
C PHE A 300 -11.76 -18.38 28.64
N GLU A 301 -11.36 -19.06 29.71
CA GLU A 301 -12.27 -19.37 30.83
C GLU A 301 -12.78 -18.10 31.51
N LYS A 302 -11.90 -17.11 31.73
CA LYS A 302 -12.31 -15.81 32.28
C LYS A 302 -13.25 -15.04 31.33
N LEU A 303 -13.00 -15.08 30.02
CA LEU A 303 -13.90 -14.48 29.02
C LEU A 303 -15.29 -15.15 29.02
N LYS A 304 -15.38 -16.47 29.21
CA LYS A 304 -16.66 -17.20 29.36
C LYS A 304 -17.36 -16.89 30.67
N GLN A 305 -16.63 -16.95 31.80
CA GLN A 305 -17.16 -16.66 33.13
C GLN A 305 -17.69 -15.22 33.22
N GLY A 306 -16.93 -14.26 32.68
CA GLY A 306 -17.32 -12.85 32.57
C GLY A 306 -18.40 -12.56 31.52
N ARG A 307 -18.90 -13.58 30.80
CA ARG A 307 -19.90 -13.45 29.74
C ARG A 307 -19.51 -12.48 28.62
N TYR A 308 -18.21 -12.33 28.35
CA TYR A 308 -17.69 -11.53 27.22
C TYR A 308 -17.85 -12.27 25.90
N ILE A 309 -17.74 -13.60 25.93
CA ILE A 309 -17.96 -14.50 24.79
C ILE A 309 -19.09 -15.50 25.10
N HIS A 310 -19.73 -16.02 24.06
CA HIS A 310 -20.84 -16.96 24.19
C HIS A 310 -20.38 -18.27 24.84
N SER A 311 -21.24 -18.92 25.62
CA SER A 311 -20.98 -20.25 26.21
C SER A 311 -20.69 -21.31 25.14
N GLU A 312 -21.30 -21.13 23.97
CA GLU A 312 -21.09 -21.78 22.66
C GLU A 312 -19.65 -21.80 22.12
N SER A 313 -18.80 -20.89 22.61
CA SER A 313 -17.46 -20.70 22.07
C SER A 313 -16.56 -21.86 22.49
N ASP A 314 -15.71 -22.30 21.56
CA ASP A 314 -14.76 -23.38 21.75
C ASP A 314 -13.31 -22.87 21.89
N LEU A 315 -12.55 -23.56 22.73
CA LEU A 315 -11.17 -23.18 23.07
C LEU A 315 -10.23 -23.28 21.86
N ASN A 316 -10.41 -24.29 21.02
CA ASN A 316 -9.56 -24.50 19.83
C ASN A 316 -9.67 -23.34 18.84
N SER A 317 -10.88 -22.88 18.54
CA SER A 317 -11.08 -21.71 17.68
C SER A 317 -10.54 -20.44 18.34
N PHE A 318 -10.58 -20.32 19.67
CA PHE A 318 -10.00 -19.17 20.36
C PHE A 318 -8.47 -19.16 20.24
N ILE A 319 -7.81 -20.27 20.51
CA ILE A 319 -6.35 -20.41 20.34
C ILE A 319 -5.96 -20.17 18.87
N TYR A 320 -6.75 -20.70 17.94
CA TYR A 320 -6.56 -20.44 16.52
C TYR A 320 -6.68 -18.98 16.19
N VAL A 321 -7.75 -18.31 16.64
CA VAL A 321 -7.93 -16.88 16.41
C VAL A 321 -6.74 -16.10 16.95
N CYS A 322 -6.23 -16.42 18.13
CA CYS A 322 -5.14 -15.66 18.74
C CYS A 322 -3.75 -15.93 18.12
N THR A 323 -3.48 -17.15 17.60
CA THR A 323 -2.11 -17.59 17.28
C THR A 323 -1.96 -18.35 15.95
N GLY A 324 -3.06 -18.74 15.32
CA GLY A 324 -3.08 -19.63 14.14
C GLY A 324 -2.80 -21.11 14.46
N ARG A 325 -2.67 -21.46 15.73
CA ARG A 325 -2.48 -22.85 16.20
C ARG A 325 -3.84 -23.52 16.45
N ASN A 326 -3.89 -24.85 16.42
CA ASN A 326 -5.11 -25.66 16.57
C ASN A 326 -6.10 -25.56 15.40
N GLU A 327 -7.30 -26.12 15.58
CA GLU A 327 -8.34 -26.18 14.56
C GLU A 327 -9.33 -25.02 14.70
N PHE A 328 -9.64 -24.36 13.59
CA PHE A 328 -10.66 -23.33 13.53
C PHE A 328 -12.01 -23.90 13.11
N THR A 329 -12.99 -23.86 14.01
CA THR A 329 -14.34 -24.33 13.70
C THR A 329 -15.29 -23.19 13.37
N LYS A 330 -15.22 -22.06 14.10
CA LYS A 330 -16.07 -20.90 13.89
C LYS A 330 -15.51 -19.61 14.52
N PRO A 331 -15.93 -18.42 14.05
CA PRO A 331 -15.63 -17.16 14.71
C PRO A 331 -16.11 -17.12 16.17
N ILE A 332 -15.35 -16.46 17.04
CA ILE A 332 -15.70 -16.28 18.44
C ILE A 332 -16.86 -15.30 18.56
N ASN A 333 -17.96 -15.75 19.17
CA ASN A 333 -19.15 -14.91 19.33
C ASN A 333 -19.03 -14.03 20.58
N TRP A 334 -18.70 -12.76 20.35
CA TRP A 334 -18.61 -11.72 21.35
C TRP A 334 -19.99 -11.24 21.78
N MET A 335 -20.23 -11.19 23.09
CA MET A 335 -21.54 -10.88 23.68
C MET A 335 -21.68 -9.42 24.09
N GLU A 336 -20.56 -8.70 24.15
CA GLU A 336 -20.49 -7.32 24.61
C GLU A 336 -20.50 -6.28 23.49
N THR A 337 -20.40 -5.00 23.84
CA THR A 337 -20.43 -3.90 22.87
C THR A 337 -19.26 -3.95 21.89
N ALA A 338 -19.48 -3.40 20.68
CA ALA A 338 -18.45 -3.26 19.66
C ALA A 338 -17.23 -2.45 20.13
N GLY A 339 -17.44 -1.46 21.00
CA GLY A 339 -16.36 -0.71 21.63
C GLY A 339 -15.48 -1.58 22.52
N LEU A 340 -16.08 -2.49 23.29
CA LEU A 340 -15.36 -3.39 24.18
C LEU A 340 -14.56 -4.45 23.41
N LEU A 341 -15.15 -5.04 22.36
CA LEU A 341 -14.40 -5.92 21.43
C LEU A 341 -13.22 -5.16 20.81
N GLY A 342 -13.46 -3.90 20.41
CA GLY A 342 -12.43 -3.04 19.84
C GLY A 342 -11.24 -2.83 20.77
N MET A 343 -11.50 -2.53 22.04
CA MET A 343 -10.45 -2.36 23.05
C MET A 343 -9.71 -3.68 23.33
N PHE A 344 -10.43 -4.80 23.45
CA PHE A 344 -9.84 -6.13 23.64
C PHE A 344 -8.86 -6.49 22.51
N VAL A 345 -9.32 -6.38 21.26
CA VAL A 345 -8.49 -6.68 20.08
C VAL A 345 -7.32 -5.70 19.97
N ASN A 346 -7.57 -4.41 20.19
CA ASN A 346 -6.53 -3.38 20.11
C ASN A 346 -5.39 -3.64 21.09
N ASP A 347 -5.71 -3.88 22.36
CA ASP A 347 -4.66 -4.01 23.38
C ASP A 347 -3.83 -5.28 23.20
N LEU A 348 -4.43 -6.38 22.73
CA LEU A 348 -3.71 -7.63 22.52
C LEU A 348 -2.90 -7.68 21.21
N PHE A 349 -3.38 -7.04 20.13
CA PHE A 349 -2.86 -7.33 18.78
C PHE A 349 -2.43 -6.10 17.98
N ILE A 350 -2.48 -4.87 18.53
CA ILE A 350 -2.07 -3.68 17.77
C ILE A 350 -0.59 -3.66 17.39
N THR A 351 0.26 -4.31 18.19
CA THR A 351 1.70 -4.40 17.95
C THR A 351 2.04 -5.43 16.87
N THR A 352 1.37 -6.58 16.86
CA THR A 352 1.62 -7.70 15.95
C THR A 352 0.86 -7.58 14.63
N ASN A 353 -0.37 -7.04 14.65
CA ASN A 353 -1.28 -7.01 13.50
C ASN A 353 -1.70 -5.59 13.07
N LYS A 354 -0.86 -4.57 13.30
CA LYS A 354 -1.19 -3.14 13.09
C LYS A 354 -1.92 -2.81 11.78
N THR A 355 -1.57 -3.46 10.67
CA THR A 355 -2.10 -3.15 9.33
C THR A 355 -3.41 -3.86 8.99
N ASN A 356 -3.73 -4.99 9.64
CA ASN A 356 -4.89 -5.83 9.33
C ASN A 356 -5.75 -6.18 10.55
N ILE A 357 -5.44 -5.65 11.74
CA ILE A 357 -6.12 -5.93 13.01
C ILE A 357 -7.65 -5.90 12.93
N TRP A 358 -8.20 -4.92 12.21
CA TRP A 358 -9.64 -4.77 12.07
C TRP A 358 -10.27 -5.70 11.04
N GLU A 359 -9.51 -6.10 10.02
CA GLU A 359 -9.92 -7.13 9.07
C GLU A 359 -9.95 -8.49 9.75
N LEU A 360 -8.94 -8.78 10.57
CA LEU A 360 -8.89 -9.98 11.40
C LEU A 360 -10.02 -9.99 12.43
N ALA A 361 -10.31 -8.86 13.08
CA ALA A 361 -11.45 -8.74 13.98
C ALA A 361 -12.78 -9.07 13.29
N PHE A 362 -12.94 -8.68 12.02
CA PHE A 362 -14.13 -8.99 11.23
C PHE A 362 -14.29 -10.48 10.93
N LYS A 363 -13.17 -11.16 10.65
CA LYS A 363 -13.14 -12.57 10.24
C LYS A 363 -13.18 -13.52 11.44
N CYS A 364 -12.56 -13.12 12.55
CA CYS A 364 -12.37 -13.97 13.72
C CYS A 364 -13.47 -13.83 14.77
N PHE A 365 -14.25 -12.74 14.73
CA PHE A 365 -15.29 -12.49 15.72
C PHE A 365 -16.65 -12.19 15.09
N THR A 366 -17.70 -12.52 15.83
CA THR A 366 -19.04 -11.95 15.64
C THR A 366 -19.45 -11.19 16.89
N ILE A 367 -20.38 -10.25 16.78
CA ILE A 367 -21.00 -9.58 17.92
C ILE A 367 -22.47 -10.00 17.95
N LYS A 368 -22.86 -10.76 18.98
CA LYS A 368 -24.23 -11.31 19.12
C LYS A 368 -24.69 -12.01 17.84
N ASN A 369 -23.85 -12.92 17.33
CA ASN A 369 -24.02 -13.68 16.09
C ASN A 369 -24.10 -12.84 14.79
N LYS A 370 -23.73 -11.56 14.83
CA LYS A 370 -23.68 -10.69 13.64
C LYS A 370 -22.25 -10.27 13.33
N PRO A 371 -21.88 -10.08 12.06
CA PRO A 371 -20.57 -9.54 11.71
C PRO A 371 -20.34 -8.18 12.38
N PRO A 372 -19.14 -7.93 12.94
CA PRO A 372 -18.85 -6.66 13.60
C PRO A 372 -18.81 -5.52 12.58
N LYS A 373 -19.39 -4.36 12.94
CA LYS A 373 -19.29 -3.14 12.11
C LYS A 373 -17.94 -2.47 12.33
N ILE A 374 -16.96 -2.81 11.49
CA ILE A 374 -15.57 -2.36 11.65
C ILE A 374 -15.40 -0.84 11.65
N SER A 375 -16.13 -0.11 10.81
CA SER A 375 -16.11 1.36 10.82
C SER A 375 -16.48 1.93 12.20
N THR A 376 -17.51 1.36 12.84
CA THR A 376 -17.93 1.72 14.19
C THR A 376 -16.84 1.40 15.22
N ILE A 377 -16.23 0.22 15.15
CA ILE A 377 -15.17 -0.18 16.08
C ILE A 377 -13.98 0.77 15.98
N LYS A 378 -13.48 1.03 14.75
CA LYS A 378 -12.36 1.94 14.48
C LYS A 378 -12.63 3.34 15.05
N THR A 379 -13.81 3.90 14.79
CA THR A 379 -14.19 5.22 15.31
C THR A 379 -14.26 5.23 16.84
N ILE A 380 -14.80 4.18 17.46
CA ILE A 380 -14.90 4.10 18.92
C ILE A 380 -13.50 4.02 19.55
N VAL A 381 -12.66 3.10 19.08
CA VAL A 381 -11.30 2.91 19.60
C VAL A 381 -10.47 4.18 19.41
N SER A 382 -10.50 4.80 18.23
CA SER A 382 -9.80 6.08 17.97
C SER A 382 -10.23 7.19 18.93
N LYS A 383 -11.53 7.32 19.23
CA LYS A 383 -12.01 8.34 20.16
C LYS A 383 -11.61 8.04 21.60
N ILE A 384 -11.57 6.76 21.99
CA ILE A 384 -11.12 6.36 23.33
C ILE A 384 -9.62 6.62 23.49
N THR A 385 -8.79 6.23 22.52
CA THR A 385 -7.33 6.43 22.57
C THR A 385 -6.91 7.89 22.54
N GLN A 386 -7.73 8.77 21.95
CA GLN A 386 -7.55 10.22 21.95
C GLN A 386 -8.18 10.93 23.15
N ASN A 387 -8.74 10.19 24.12
CA ASN A 387 -9.48 10.73 25.28
C ASN A 387 -10.69 11.60 24.89
N TRP A 388 -11.25 11.41 23.70
CA TRP A 388 -12.47 12.08 23.22
C TRP A 388 -13.75 11.33 23.57
N ARG A 389 -13.62 10.13 24.15
CA ARG A 389 -14.73 9.30 24.62
C ARG A 389 -14.29 8.49 25.82
N GLU A 390 -15.18 8.36 26.80
CA GLU A 390 -14.98 7.48 27.95
C GLU A 390 -14.83 6.00 27.54
N GLN A 391 -14.03 5.27 28.30
CA GLN A 391 -13.85 3.83 28.13
C GLN A 391 -15.17 3.08 28.39
N PRO A 392 -15.42 1.94 27.70
CA PRO A 392 -16.58 1.12 27.99
C PRO A 392 -16.60 0.68 29.46
N LYS A 393 -17.76 0.72 30.13
CA LYS A 393 -17.87 0.47 31.58
C LYS A 393 -17.20 -0.82 32.07
N ARG A 394 -17.24 -1.89 31.25
CA ARG A 394 -16.67 -3.20 31.58
C ARG A 394 -15.22 -3.38 31.12
N TYR A 395 -14.61 -2.35 30.54
CA TYR A 395 -13.25 -2.39 30.04
C TYR A 395 -12.19 -2.42 31.15
N PRO A 396 -12.28 -1.62 32.24
CA PRO A 396 -11.29 -1.68 33.32
C PRO A 396 -11.16 -3.08 33.93
N GLU A 397 -12.30 -3.71 34.24
CA GLU A 397 -12.35 -5.09 34.76
C GLU A 397 -11.73 -6.10 33.77
N MET A 398 -12.12 -6.05 32.50
CA MET A 398 -11.57 -6.93 31.46
C MET A 398 -10.07 -6.71 31.26
N LYS A 399 -9.61 -5.46 31.35
CA LYS A 399 -8.20 -5.12 31.18
C LYS A 399 -7.37 -5.69 32.33
N GLU A 400 -7.82 -5.48 33.56
CA GLU A 400 -7.12 -5.91 34.76
C GLU A 400 -7.08 -7.42 34.91
N THR A 401 -8.20 -8.11 34.63
CA THR A 401 -8.35 -9.54 34.95
C THR A 401 -8.00 -10.48 33.80
N ILE A 402 -7.95 -9.99 32.56
CA ILE A 402 -7.74 -10.81 31.35
C ILE A 402 -6.57 -10.28 30.52
N ILE A 403 -6.61 -9.00 30.11
CA ILE A 403 -5.62 -8.48 29.16
C ILE A 403 -4.23 -8.39 29.80
N ASN A 404 -4.11 -7.77 30.97
CA ASN A 404 -2.83 -7.57 31.67
C ASN A 404 -2.16 -8.87 32.15
N GLU A 405 -2.85 -10.00 32.11
CA GLU A 405 -2.25 -11.31 32.39
C GLU A 405 -1.71 -11.98 31.12
N LEU A 406 -2.11 -11.50 29.94
CA LEU A 406 -1.63 -11.97 28.63
C LEU A 406 -0.45 -11.14 28.09
N ILE A 407 -0.33 -9.88 28.50
CA ILE A 407 0.72 -8.92 28.07
C ILE A 407 1.60 -8.53 29.25
#